data_AF-A0A1D9MG41-F1
#
_entry.id   AF-A0A1D9MG41-F1
#
_cell.length_a   1.000
_cell.length_b   1.000
_cell.length_c   1.000
_cell.angle_alpha   90.00
_cell.angle_beta   90.00
_cell.angle_gamma   90.00
#
_symmetry.space_group_name_H-M   'P 1'
#
loop_
_entity.id
_entity.type
_entity.pdbx_description
1 polymer ?
#
loop_
_entity_poly.entity_id
_entity_poly.type
_entity_poly.pdbx_seq_one_letter_code
_entity_poly.pdbx_strand_id
1 'polypeptide(L)' 'MSDGKIRFEVVRVANVKAAERRDAVFFEVHELFEVDGVEKRHRNADIYFETRAEAEEWVKNQEE' A
#
# COMPACT_ATOMS: atom_id res chain seq x y z
N MET A 1 1.91 -4.75 -26.13
CA MET A 1 1.93 -4.04 -24.84
C MET A 1 2.01 -5.14 -23.81
N SER A 2 3.11 -5.21 -23.05
CA SER A 2 3.28 -6.27 -22.06
C SER A 2 2.14 -6.16 -21.06
N ASP A 3 1.34 -7.22 -20.91
CA ASP A 3 0.33 -7.40 -19.86
C ASP A 3 1.04 -7.49 -18.50
N GLY A 4 1.68 -6.38 -18.09
CA GLY A 4 2.34 -6.27 -16.81
C GLY A 4 1.29 -6.44 -15.72
N LYS A 5 1.35 -7.56 -15.01
CA LYS A 5 0.45 -7.82 -13.88
C LYS A 5 0.75 -6.79 -12.79
N ILE A 6 -0.12 -5.82 -12.62
CA ILE A 6 -0.10 -4.91 -11.49
C ILE A 6 -0.62 -5.70 -10.27
N ARG A 7 0.13 -5.65 -9.17
CA ARG A 7 -0.27 -6.22 -7.88
C ARG A 7 -0.20 -5.13 -6.82
N PHE A 8 -1.08 -5.19 -5.83
CA PHE A 8 -1.05 -4.25 -4.72
C PHE A 8 -0.55 -4.93 -3.44
N GLU A 9 0.24 -4.20 -2.65
CA GLU A 9 0.76 -4.67 -1.37
C GLU A 9 0.39 -3.68 -0.26
N VAL A 10 -0.21 -4.19 0.82
CA VAL A 10 -0.53 -3.39 2.01
C VAL A 10 0.67 -3.39 2.96
N VAL A 11 1.20 -2.20 3.25
CA VAL A 11 2.39 -2.01 4.10
C VAL A 11 2.00 -1.28 5.38
N ARG A 12 2.31 -1.87 6.55
CA ARG A 12 2.10 -1.22 7.85
C ARG A 12 3.15 -0.14 8.09
N VAL A 13 2.72 1.09 8.35
CA VAL A 13 3.56 2.24 8.68
C VAL A 13 3.17 2.78 10.06
N ALA A 14 4.06 2.66 11.04
CA ALA A 14 3.87 3.30 12.33
C ALA A 14 4.32 4.76 12.26
N ASN A 15 3.45 5.71 12.65
CA ASN A 15 3.87 7.10 12.76
C ASN A 15 4.58 7.29 14.11
N VAL A 16 5.91 7.39 14.10
CA VAL A 16 6.75 7.45 15.33
C VAL A 16 6.61 8.80 16.06
N LYS A 17 5.80 9.74 15.56
CA LYS A 17 5.56 11.03 16.20
C LYS A 17 4.29 11.03 17.06
N ALA A 18 4.41 10.60 18.32
CA ALA A 18 3.93 11.36 19.48
C ALA A 18 4.13 10.55 20.78
N ALA A 19 5.00 11.04 21.66
CA ALA A 19 5.22 10.49 23.00
C ALA A 19 3.98 10.54 23.93
N GLU A 20 2.84 11.10 23.49
CA GLU A 20 1.68 11.36 24.35
C GLU A 20 0.32 10.90 23.79
N ARG A 21 0.25 10.33 22.59
CA ARG A 21 -1.02 9.81 22.07
C ARG A 21 -0.76 8.49 21.35
N ARG A 22 -1.38 7.44 21.89
CA ARG A 22 -1.54 6.08 21.35
C ARG A 22 -1.00 5.94 19.93
N ASP A 23 0.02 5.10 19.78
CA ASP A 23 0.70 4.76 18.53
C ASP A 23 -0.28 4.72 17.34
N ALA A 24 -0.34 5.80 16.56
CA ALA A 24 -1.16 5.84 15.37
C ALA A 24 -0.49 4.95 14.31
N VAL A 25 -1.05 3.75 14.14
CA VAL A 25 -0.65 2.80 13.11
C VAL A 25 -1.44 3.14 11.86
N PHE A 26 -0.74 3.39 10.76
CA PHE A 26 -1.31 3.57 9.44
C PHE A 26 -0.91 2.42 8.53
N PHE A 27 -1.64 2.25 7.44
CA PHE A 27 -1.35 1.30 6.37
C PHE A 27 -1.28 2.06 5.05
N GLU A 28 -0.27 1.76 4.24
CA GLU A 28 -0.11 2.29 2.88
C GLU A 28 -0.37 1.19 1.85
N VAL A 29 -0.71 1.57 0.63
CA VAL A 29 -0.80 0.65 -0.51
C VAL A 29 0.31 0.95 -1.50
N HIS A 30 1.09 -0.08 -1.84
CA HIS A 30 2.18 -0.01 -2.79
C HIS A 30 1.82 -0.79 -4.05
N GLU A 31 2.06 -0.19 -5.20
CA GLU A 31 1.91 -0.84 -6.50
C GLU A 31 3.19 -1.61 -6.84
N LEU A 32 3.03 -2.89 -7.15
CA LEU A 32 4.07 -3.76 -7.64
C LEU A 32 3.81 -4.03 -9.13
N PHE A 33 4.78 -3.70 -9.97
CA PHE A 33 4.72 -3.98 -11.40
C PHE A 33 6.07 -4.47 -11.91
N GLU A 34 6.06 -5.20 -13.02
CA GLU A 34 7.28 -5.74 -13.62
C GLU A 34 7.74 -4.87 -14.79
N VAL A 35 9.02 -4.50 -14.79
CA VAL A 35 9.69 -3.82 -15.92
C VAL A 35 10.94 -4.62 -16.27
N ASP A 36 11.01 -5.11 -17.51
CA ASP A 36 12.15 -5.88 -18.04
C ASP A 36 12.55 -7.09 -17.16
N GLY A 37 11.56 -7.80 -16.60
CA GLY A 37 11.79 -8.95 -15.71
C GLY A 37 12.19 -8.57 -14.28
N VAL A 38 12.17 -7.28 -13.93
CA VAL A 38 12.49 -6.78 -12.59
C VAL A 38 11.24 -6.21 -11.94
N GLU A 39 10.88 -6.72 -10.76
CA GLU A 39 9.80 -6.16 -9.95
C GLU A 39 10.19 -4.78 -9.42
N LYS A 40 9.30 -3.81 -9.64
CA LYS A 40 9.40 -2.43 -9.16
C LYS A 40 8.25 -2.17 -8.20
N ARG A 41 8.57 -1.47 -7.12
CA ARG A 41 7.61 -1.03 -6.10
C ARG A 41 7.44 0.48 -6.22
N HIS A 42 6.19 0.91 -6.37
CA HIS A 42 5.80 2.31 -6.37
C HIS A 42 4.91 2.59 -5.16
N ARG A 43 5.36 3.53 -4.32
CA ARG A 43 4.59 4.00 -3.18
C ARG A 43 3.64 5.08 -3.66
N ASN A 44 2.34 4.82 -3.56
CA ASN A 44 1.33 5.84 -3.79
C ASN A 44 1.34 6.81 -2.61
N ALA A 45 1.89 8.01 -2.82
CA ALA A 45 2.15 8.97 -1.75
C ALA A 45 0.86 9.49 -1.08
N ASP A 46 -0.28 9.41 -1.76
CA ASP A 46 -1.56 9.96 -1.30
C ASP A 46 -2.52 8.92 -0.72
N ILE A 47 -2.11 7.63 -0.63
CA ILE A 47 -2.99 6.55 -0.18
C ILE A 47 -2.52 5.98 1.15
N TYR A 48 -3.30 6.24 2.20
CA TYR A 48 -3.10 5.72 3.55
C TYR A 48 -4.43 5.44 4.24
N PHE A 49 -4.43 4.45 5.13
CA PHE A 49 -5.58 3.97 5.89
C PHE A 49 -5.25 3.84 7.37
N GLU A 50 -6.24 4.02 8.25
CA GLU A 50 -6.05 3.84 9.70
C GLU A 50 -6.03 2.35 10.09
N THR A 51 -6.77 1.52 9.34
CA THR A 51 -6.86 0.09 9.60
C THR A 51 -6.45 -0.76 8.40
N ARG A 52 -6.00 -1.98 8.67
CA ARG A 52 -5.67 -2.96 7.64
C ARG A 52 -6.89 -3.35 6.81
N ALA A 53 -8.05 -3.46 7.44
CA ALA A 53 -9.29 -3.87 6.79
C ALA A 53 -9.71 -2.86 5.69
N GLU A 54 -9.60 -1.57 5.96
CA GLU A 54 -9.86 -0.50 4.97
C GLU A 54 -8.91 -0.59 3.77
N ALA A 55 -7.62 -0.87 4.03
CA ALA A 55 -6.63 -1.05 2.97
C ALA A 55 -6.92 -2.30 2.11
N GLU A 56 -7.32 -3.41 2.74
CA GLU A 56 -7.66 -4.66 2.03
C GLU A 56 -8.94 -4.52 1.18
N GLU A 57 -9.95 -3.82 1.69
CA GLU A 57 -11.17 -3.52 0.93
C GLU A 57 -10.86 -2.67 -0.30
N TRP A 58 -9.99 -1.66 -0.16
CA TRP A 58 -9.56 -0.84 -1.29
C TRP A 58 -8.85 -1.67 -2.37
N VAL A 59 -7.93 -2.55 -1.97
CA VAL A 59 -7.19 -3.43 -2.91
C VAL A 59 -8.15 -4.34 -3.67
N LYS A 60 -9.11 -4.96 -2.97
CA LYS A 60 -10.09 -5.84 -3.60
C LYS A 60 -10.89 -5.13 -4.69
N ASN A 61 -11.25 -3.86 -4.46
CA ASN A 61 -11.98 -3.05 -5.43
C ASN A 61 -11.13 -2.63 -6.65
N GLN A 62 -9.81 -2.85 -6.65
CA GLN A 62 -8.95 -2.62 -7.82
C GLN A 62 -8.74 -3.88 -8.66
N GLU A 63 -9.07 -5.06 -8.11
CA GLU A 63 -8.95 -6.35 -8.80
C GLU A 63 -10.23 -6.74 -9.57
N GLU A 64 -11.35 -6.04 -9.32
CA GLU A 64 -12.63 -6.14 -10.05
C GLU A 64 -12.70 -5.21 -11.27
#